data_AF-A0A2D4UPG0-F1
#
_entry.id   AF-A0A2D4UPG0-F1
#
_cell.length_a   1.000
_cell.length_b   1.000
_cell.length_c   1.000
_cell.angle_alpha   90.00
_cell.angle_beta   90.00
_cell.angle_gamma   90.00
#
_symmetry.space_group_name_H-M   'P 1'
#
loop_
_entity.id
_entity.type
_entity.pdbx_description
1 polymer ?
#
loop_
_entity_poly.entity_id
_entity_poly.type
_entity_poly.pdbx_seq_one_letter_code
_entity_poly.pdbx_strand_id
1 'polypeptide(L)'
;MDSFGEMGSLFSLANLVILGGSFMPKGGHNPLEPAALGLPIITGPHIFKNSAEFAGLRDVGVVFDVAETDVGFDAAITGQKLAKLVIAIANDKPARHRIASAAKAYAMAATERSHIAARKIVLETMKQPVKTNR
;
A
#
# COMPACT_ATOMS: atom_id res chain seq x y z
N MET A 1 13.73 5.15 -2.81
CA MET A 1 14.57 5.75 -1.77
C MET A 1 14.09 5.14 -0.48
N ASP A 2 14.89 4.23 0.07
CA ASP A 2 14.55 3.48 1.28
C ASP A 2 15.63 3.88 2.29
N SER A 3 15.34 4.93 3.07
CA SER A 3 16.19 5.37 4.17
C SER A 3 15.39 5.27 5.44
N PHE A 4 15.85 4.36 6.29
CA PHE A 4 15.43 4.10 7.66
C PHE A 4 14.92 5.37 8.37
N GLY A 5 13.62 5.44 8.64
CA GLY A 5 13.01 6.41 9.57
C GLY A 5 12.52 7.74 8.99
N GLU A 6 13.09 8.25 7.89
CA GLU A 6 12.70 9.57 7.35
C GLU A 6 11.41 9.55 6.51
N MET A 7 11.09 8.42 5.88
CA MET A 7 9.87 8.26 5.08
C MET A 7 8.60 8.43 5.92
N GLY A 8 8.61 8.01 7.19
CA GLY A 8 7.49 8.22 8.11
C GLY A 8 7.20 9.70 8.37
N SER A 9 8.24 10.53 8.48
CA SER A 9 8.12 11.98 8.64
C SER A 9 7.68 12.68 7.36
N LEU A 10 8.12 12.21 6.19
CA LEU A 10 7.67 12.73 4.90
C LEU A 10 6.20 12.40 4.64
N PHE A 11 5.78 11.19 5.00
CA PHE A 11 4.39 10.76 4.89
C PHE A 11 3.47 11.46 5.89
N SER A 12 3.91 11.77 7.11
CA SER A 12 3.06 12.45 8.10
C SER A 12 2.70 13.89 7.70
N LEU A 13 3.49 14.52 6.84
CA LEU A 13 3.21 15.84 6.25
C LEU A 13 2.46 15.76 4.90
N ALA A 14 2.34 14.56 4.32
CA ALA A 14 1.72 14.37 3.02
C ALA A 14 0.18 14.33 3.12
N ASN A 15 -0.49 14.81 2.07
CA ASN A 15 -1.95 14.67 1.93
C ASN A 15 -2.36 13.42 1.13
N LEU A 16 -1.41 12.84 0.39
CA LEU A 16 -1.53 11.63 -0.44
C LEU A 16 -0.14 11.14 -0.83
N VAL A 17 -0.04 9.92 -1.34
CA VAL A 17 1.21 9.35 -1.87
C VAL A 17 1.02 8.82 -3.28
N ILE A 18 2.01 9.02 -4.15
CA ILE A 18 2.17 8.26 -5.39
C ILE A 18 3.21 7.17 -5.10
N LEU A 19 2.78 5.92 -5.07
CA LEU A 19 3.65 4.81 -4.70
C LEU A 19 4.41 4.29 -5.92
N GLY A 20 5.73 4.42 -5.88
CA GLY A 20 6.61 4.03 -6.97
C GLY A 20 6.72 2.51 -7.18
N GLY A 21 7.49 2.11 -8.19
CA GLY A 21 7.77 0.71 -8.48
C GLY A 21 6.64 -0.05 -9.20
N SER A 22 5.45 0.53 -9.32
CA SER A 22 4.29 -0.04 -10.02
C SER A 22 4.01 0.59 -11.40
N PHE A 23 4.69 1.68 -11.75
CA PHE A 23 4.65 2.31 -13.08
C PHE A 23 5.63 1.68 -14.08
N MET A 24 6.45 0.74 -13.59
CA MET A 24 7.30 -0.14 -14.39
C MET A 24 7.02 -1.57 -13.92
N PRO A 25 7.32 -2.61 -14.71
CA PRO A 25 7.12 -4.02 -14.34
C PRO A 25 8.10 -4.50 -13.26
N LYS A 26 8.10 -3.84 -12.10
CA LYS A 26 8.96 -4.10 -10.94
C LYS A 26 8.16 -4.56 -9.71
N GLY A 27 6.83 -4.49 -9.76
CA GLY A 27 5.92 -5.13 -8.82
C GLY A 27 5.37 -4.26 -7.70
N GLY A 28 5.67 -2.96 -7.68
CA GLY A 28 5.18 -2.01 -6.68
C GLY A 28 5.93 -2.09 -5.35
N HIS A 29 5.81 -1.03 -4.55
CA HIS A 29 6.20 -1.03 -3.14
C HIS A 29 5.02 -1.39 -2.24
N ASN A 30 5.31 -1.73 -0.98
CA ASN A 30 4.31 -2.12 0.01
C ASN A 30 3.35 -0.97 0.32
N PRO A 31 2.03 -1.13 0.11
CA PRO A 31 1.05 -0.08 0.38
C PRO A 31 0.65 0.04 1.86
N LEU A 32 1.03 -0.89 2.73
CA LEU A 32 0.62 -0.88 4.13
C LEU A 32 1.25 0.25 4.94
N GLU A 33 2.48 0.65 4.62
CA GLU A 33 3.17 1.76 5.31
C GLU A 33 2.45 3.10 5.12
N PRO A 34 2.16 3.58 3.90
CA PRO A 34 1.38 4.79 3.72
C PRO A 34 -0.07 4.64 4.20
N ALA A 35 -0.66 3.45 4.11
CA ALA A 35 -2.00 3.20 4.62
C ALA A 35 -2.07 3.35 6.16
N ALA A 36 -1.06 2.88 6.89
CA ALA A 36 -0.96 3.05 8.34
C ALA A 36 -0.89 4.53 8.77
N LEU A 37 -0.42 5.40 7.89
CA LEU A 37 -0.39 6.86 8.10
C LEU A 37 -1.68 7.55 7.64
N GLY A 38 -2.62 6.81 7.07
CA GLY A 38 -3.91 7.32 6.61
C GLY A 38 -3.83 8.02 5.25
N LEU A 39 -2.83 7.72 4.43
CA LEU A 39 -2.64 8.38 3.16
C LEU A 39 -3.46 7.71 2.04
N PRO A 40 -4.17 8.48 1.21
CA PRO A 40 -4.61 8.03 -0.11
C PRO A 40 -3.40 7.59 -0.96
N ILE A 41 -3.52 6.47 -1.67
CA ILE A 41 -2.43 5.85 -2.42
C ILE A 41 -2.76 5.84 -3.91
N ILE A 42 -1.92 6.46 -4.73
CA ILE A 42 -1.97 6.36 -6.19
C ILE A 42 -0.91 5.37 -6.66
N THR A 43 -1.26 4.43 -7.52
CA THR A 43 -0.34 3.37 -8.01
C THR A 43 -0.49 3.13 -9.51
N GLY A 44 0.58 2.64 -10.15
CA GLY A 44 0.54 2.09 -11.50
C GLY A 44 0.05 0.62 -11.52
N PRO A 45 -0.01 -0.01 -12.71
CA PRO A 45 -0.65 -1.32 -12.89
C PRO A 45 0.18 -2.50 -12.36
N HIS A 46 1.50 -2.33 -12.19
CA HIS A 46 2.41 -3.43 -11.85
C HIS A 46 2.54 -3.62 -10.34
N ILE A 47 1.51 -4.17 -9.70
CA ILE A 47 1.42 -4.32 -8.22
C ILE A 47 1.63 -5.76 -7.71
N PHE A 48 2.17 -6.64 -8.54
CA PHE A 48 2.15 -8.09 -8.32
C PHE A 48 2.86 -8.57 -7.03
N LYS A 49 3.73 -7.77 -6.40
CA LYS A 49 4.38 -8.15 -5.13
C LYS A 49 3.46 -8.05 -3.92
N ASN A 50 2.42 -7.21 -3.99
CA ASN A 50 1.53 -6.90 -2.87
C ASN A 50 0.05 -6.89 -3.32
N SER A 51 -0.28 -7.76 -4.28
CA SER A 51 -1.59 -7.75 -4.95
C SER A 51 -2.77 -7.89 -4.00
N ALA A 52 -2.63 -8.71 -2.95
CA ALA A 52 -3.65 -8.90 -1.93
C ALA A 52 -3.86 -7.63 -1.08
N GLU A 53 -2.78 -6.97 -0.68
CA GLU A 53 -2.87 -5.72 0.09
C GLU A 53 -3.49 -4.60 -0.75
N PHE A 54 -3.08 -4.46 -2.01
CA PHE A 54 -3.65 -3.49 -2.93
C PHE A 54 -5.13 -3.77 -3.23
N ALA A 55 -5.53 -5.05 -3.36
CA ALA A 55 -6.94 -5.41 -3.56
C ALA A 55 -7.79 -4.97 -2.37
N GLY A 56 -7.42 -5.38 -1.15
CA GLY A 56 -8.20 -5.03 0.04
C GLY A 56 -8.22 -3.52 0.32
N LEU A 57 -7.13 -2.80 0.07
CA LEU A 57 -7.10 -1.33 0.19
C LEU A 57 -7.95 -0.64 -0.88
N ARG A 58 -8.07 -1.21 -2.07
CA ARG A 58 -8.95 -0.71 -3.14
C ARG A 58 -10.42 -0.89 -2.77
N ASP A 59 -10.78 -2.03 -2.19
CA ASP A 59 -12.15 -2.31 -1.74
C ASP A 59 -12.64 -1.32 -0.68
N VAL A 60 -11.73 -0.78 0.14
CA VAL A 60 -12.05 0.26 1.14
C VAL A 60 -11.79 1.69 0.65
N GLY A 61 -11.54 1.87 -0.65
CA GLY A 61 -11.44 3.19 -1.29
C GLY A 61 -10.15 3.97 -1.00
N VAL A 62 -9.06 3.28 -0.67
CA VAL A 62 -7.77 3.91 -0.33
C VAL A 62 -6.84 3.99 -1.53
N VAL A 63 -6.96 3.07 -2.49
CA VAL A 63 -6.07 2.96 -3.66
C VAL A 63 -6.75 3.49 -4.92
N PHE A 64 -5.99 4.27 -5.69
CA PHE A 64 -6.38 4.87 -6.97
C PHE A 64 -5.41 4.43 -8.07
N ASP A 65 -5.93 3.86 -9.15
CA ASP A 65 -5.10 3.34 -10.24
C ASP A 65 -4.84 4.36 -11.33
N VAL A 66 -3.62 4.29 -11.85
CA VAL A 66 -3.26 4.86 -13.14
C VAL A 66 -2.96 3.70 -14.08
N ALA A 67 -3.95 3.36 -14.91
CA ALA A 67 -3.81 2.34 -15.93
C ALA A 67 -2.83 2.76 -17.04
N GLU A 68 -2.14 1.77 -17.60
CA GLU A 68 -1.43 1.89 -18.87
C GLU A 68 -2.38 2.36 -19.98
N THR A 69 -1.81 3.01 -20.99
CA THR A 69 -2.55 3.37 -22.20
C THR A 69 -2.39 2.30 -23.26
N ASP A 70 -3.26 2.27 -24.26
CA ASP A 70 -3.19 1.30 -25.36
C ASP A 70 -1.85 1.35 -26.13
N VAL A 71 -1.09 2.44 -26.00
CA VAL A 71 0.24 2.65 -26.59
C VAL A 71 1.40 2.37 -25.61
N GLY A 72 1.12 1.71 -24.48
CA GLY A 72 2.09 1.47 -23.41
C GLY A 72 2.17 2.64 -22.42
N PHE A 73 3.36 2.87 -21.85
CA PHE A 73 3.58 3.92 -20.84
C PHE A 73 3.96 5.24 -21.50
N ASP A 74 2.96 5.99 -21.98
CA ASP A 74 3.17 7.38 -22.39
C ASP A 74 3.30 8.28 -21.15
N ALA A 75 4.47 8.93 -21.00
CA ALA A 75 4.77 9.74 -19.83
C ALA A 75 3.89 11.00 -19.73
N ALA A 76 3.49 11.60 -20.86
CA ALA A 76 2.66 12.79 -20.89
C ALA A 76 1.23 12.47 -20.47
N ILE A 77 0.64 11.41 -21.03
CA ILE A 77 -0.72 10.96 -20.69
C ILE A 77 -0.76 10.49 -19.23
N THR A 78 0.24 9.72 -18.79
CA THR A 78 0.35 9.27 -17.40
C THR A 78 0.47 10.45 -16.45
N GLY A 79 1.32 11.43 -16.78
CA GLY A 79 1.46 12.67 -16.01
C GLY A 79 0.14 13.44 -15.89
N GLN A 80 -0.64 13.53 -16.97
CA GLN A 80 -1.95 14.17 -16.94
C GLN A 80 -2.97 13.41 -16.07
N LYS A 81 -2.99 12.07 -16.14
CA LYS A 81 -3.86 11.24 -15.28
C LYS A 81 -3.49 11.39 -13.80
N LEU A 82 -2.19 11.37 -13.49
CA LEU A 82 -1.67 11.60 -12.15
C LEU A 82 -2.08 12.98 -11.62
N ALA A 83 -1.87 14.03 -12.41
CA ALA A 83 -2.23 15.39 -12.03
C ALA A 83 -3.73 15.52 -11.70
N LYS A 84 -4.60 14.94 -12.54
CA LYS A 84 -6.06 14.93 -12.30
C LYS A 84 -6.42 14.25 -10.99
N LEU A 85 -5.86 13.08 -10.69
CA LEU A 85 -6.11 12.36 -9.45
C LEU A 85 -5.61 13.14 -8.23
N VAL A 86 -4.39 13.67 -8.30
CA VAL A 86 -3.79 14.47 -7.22
C VAL A 86 -4.66 15.69 -6.90
N ILE A 87 -5.09 16.44 -7.92
CA ILE A 87 -5.93 17.62 -7.73
C ILE A 87 -7.29 17.24 -7.12
N ALA A 88 -7.93 16.18 -7.63
CA ALA A 88 -9.22 15.71 -7.11
C ALA A 88 -9.13 15.33 -5.63
N ILE A 89 -8.14 14.50 -5.26
CA ILE A 89 -7.94 14.05 -3.88
C ILE A 89 -7.53 15.22 -2.97
N ALA A 90 -6.63 16.11 -3.43
CA ALA A 90 -6.15 17.25 -2.66
C ALA A 90 -7.24 18.30 -2.38
N ASN A 91 -8.24 18.44 -3.24
CA ASN A 91 -9.33 19.40 -3.06
C ASN A 91 -10.49 18.85 -2.20
N ASP A 92 -10.64 17.53 -2.05
CA ASP A 92 -11.70 16.93 -1.23
C ASP A 92 -11.22 16.57 0.19
N LYS A 93 -11.17 17.58 1.07
CA LYS A 93 -10.75 17.41 2.48
C LYS A 93 -11.64 16.41 3.25
N PRO A 94 -12.98 16.45 3.14
CA PRO A 94 -13.84 15.43 3.77
C PRO A 94 -13.55 14.01 3.28
N ALA A 95 -13.35 13.79 1.98
CA ALA A 95 -12.98 12.48 1.46
C ALA A 95 -11.64 12.00 2.02
N ARG A 96 -10.62 12.88 2.08
CA ARG A 96 -9.33 12.51 2.68
C ARG A 96 -9.44 12.05 4.12
N HIS A 97 -10.33 12.65 4.93
CA HIS A 97 -10.56 12.19 6.29
C HIS A 97 -11.17 10.78 6.32
N ARG A 98 -12.16 10.50 5.47
CA ARG A 98 -12.77 9.17 5.35
C ARG A 98 -11.74 8.12 4.89
N ILE A 99 -10.96 8.46 3.88
CA ILE A 99 -9.88 7.60 3.36
C ILE A 99 -8.84 7.33 4.46
N ALA A 100 -8.45 8.35 5.22
CA ALA A 100 -7.49 8.18 6.31
C ALA A 100 -7.98 7.23 7.39
N SER A 101 -9.26 7.33 7.78
CA SER A 101 -9.87 6.39 8.72
C SER A 101 -9.89 4.95 8.17
N ALA A 102 -10.31 4.77 6.92
CA ALA A 102 -10.37 3.46 6.27
C ALA A 102 -8.98 2.82 6.10
N ALA A 103 -8.00 3.60 5.67
CA ALA A 103 -6.62 3.17 5.47
C ALA A 103 -5.98 2.69 6.78
N LYS A 104 -6.14 3.46 7.86
CA LYS A 104 -5.62 3.09 9.19
C LYS A 104 -6.29 1.82 9.72
N ALA A 105 -7.62 1.72 9.60
CA ALA A 105 -8.35 0.55 10.04
C ALA A 105 -7.91 -0.72 9.29
N TYR A 106 -7.75 -0.63 7.97
CA TYR A 106 -7.25 -1.75 7.17
C TYR A 106 -5.83 -2.14 7.55
N ALA A 107 -4.92 -1.17 7.68
CA ALA A 107 -3.53 -1.41 8.03
C ALA A 107 -3.39 -2.08 9.40
N MET A 108 -4.12 -1.60 10.42
CA MET A 108 -4.16 -2.22 11.75
C MET A 108 -4.62 -3.68 11.67
N ALA A 109 -5.73 -3.95 10.97
CA ALA A 109 -6.25 -5.31 10.82
C ALA A 109 -5.28 -6.22 10.04
N ALA A 110 -4.56 -5.70 9.05
CA ALA A 110 -3.55 -6.44 8.30
C ALA A 110 -2.34 -6.80 9.18
N THR A 111 -1.87 -5.88 10.02
CA THR A 111 -0.78 -6.10 10.97
C THR A 111 -1.17 -7.15 12.02
N GLU A 112 -2.38 -7.08 12.58
CA GLU A 112 -2.89 -8.06 13.56
C GLU A 112 -2.94 -9.47 12.98
N ARG A 113 -3.43 -9.64 11.74
CA ARG A 113 -3.46 -10.95 11.06
C ARG A 113 -2.07 -11.57 10.96
N SER A 114 -1.08 -10.77 10.58
CA SER A 114 0.32 -11.19 10.47
C SER A 114 0.90 -11.60 11.83
N HIS A 115 0.65 -10.82 12.89
CA HIS A 115 1.08 -11.16 14.25
C HIS A 115 0.45 -12.45 14.77
N ILE A 116 -0.85 -12.66 14.54
CA ILE A 116 -1.56 -13.87 14.97
C ILE A 116 -1.02 -15.09 14.23
N ALA A 117 -0.82 -15.01 12.92
CA ALA A 117 -0.27 -16.10 12.12
C ALA A 117 1.16 -16.48 12.57
N ALA A 118 2.03 -15.49 12.75
CA ALA A 118 3.40 -15.71 13.24
C ALA A 118 3.41 -16.37 14.62
N ARG A 119 2.58 -15.88 15.56
CA ARG A 119 2.47 -16.47 16.90
C ARG A 119 1.94 -17.90 16.87
N LYS A 120 0.98 -18.21 15.99
CA LYS A 120 0.44 -19.56 15.83
C LYS A 120 1.52 -20.53 15.33
N ILE A 121 2.30 -20.14 14.32
CA ILE A 121 3.41 -20.95 13.79
C ILE A 121 4.41 -21.26 14.90
N VAL A 122 4.86 -20.25 15.66
CA VAL A 122 5.81 -20.46 16.77
C VAL A 122 5.25 -21.42 17.82
N LEU A 123 4.00 -21.24 18.25
CA LEU A 123 3.35 -22.10 19.23
C LEU A 123 3.14 -23.54 18.72
N GLU A 124 2.94 -23.72 17.42
CA GLU A 124 2.75 -25.02 16.78
C GLU A 124 4.09 -25.76 16.58
N THR A 125 5.16 -25.03 16.25
CA THR A 125 6.53 -25.56 16.22
C THR A 125 7.04 -25.94 17.62
N MET A 126 6.76 -25.15 18.66
CA MET A 126 7.18 -25.45 20.04
C MET A 126 6.43 -26.64 20.66
N LYS A 127 5.32 -27.08 20.07
CA LYS A 127 4.56 -28.28 20.51
C LYS A 127 5.00 -29.57 19.83
N GLN A 128 5.87 -29.51 18.81
CA GLN A 128 6.40 -30.72 18.19
C GLN A 128 7.66 -31.18 18.94
N PRO A 129 7.68 -32.40 19.51
CA PRO A 129 8.89 -32.91 20.14
C PRO A 129 9.99 -33.05 19.09
N VAL A 130 11.17 -32.48 19.39
CA VAL A 130 12.38 -32.64 18.57
C VAL A 130 12.65 -34.13 18.42
N LYS A 131 12.41 -34.69 17.23
CA LYS A 131 12.84 -36.05 16.90
C LYS A 131 14.36 -36.02 16.75
N THR A 132 15.06 -36.34 17.83
CA THR A 132 16.49 -36.68 17.80
C THR A 132 16.64 -37.98 17.02
N ASN A 133 17.05 -37.89 15.75
CA ASN A 133 17.51 -39.05 14.99
C ASN A 133 18.88 -39.47 15.55
N ARG A 134 18.95 -40.70 16.06
CA ARG A 134 20.20 -41.43 16.30
C ARG A 134 20.62 -42.16 15.03
#